data_AF-A0A2P5BX11-F1
#
_entry.id   AF-A0A2P5BX11-F1
#
_cell.length_a   1.000
_cell.length_b   1.000
_cell.length_c   1.000
_cell.angle_alpha   90.00
_cell.angle_beta   90.00
_cell.angle_gamma   90.00
#
_symmetry.space_group_name_H-M   'P 1'
#
loop_
_entity.id
_entity.type
_entity.pdbx_description
1 polymer ?
#
loop_
_entity_poly.entity_id
_entity_poly.type
_entity_poly.pdbx_seq_one_letter_code
_entity_poly.pdbx_strand_id
1 'polypeptide(L)'
;MKEAFLGAARAYTIGEFNEYMMKLDKIDEGIRTYLEETGFSKWARMFSKNKRYSSMTSNTAESINAPNKAAKQLPIAPLLECLRNLTQKRFWENKNEALATKTKVLEKTNNIVTDNYILSMKMK
;
A
#
# COMPACT_ATOMS: atom_id res chain seq x y z
N MET A 1 12.71 12.82 -9.72
CA MET A 1 11.57 12.01 -10.22
C MET A 1 10.62 11.58 -9.09
N LYS A 2 11.09 10.86 -8.05
CA LYS A 2 10.24 10.34 -6.97
C LYS A 2 9.37 11.39 -6.26
N GLU A 3 9.93 12.54 -5.91
CA GLU A 3 9.18 13.61 -5.23
C GLU A 3 8.09 14.21 -6.11
N ALA A 4 8.41 14.51 -7.38
CA ALA A 4 7.43 15.04 -8.33
C ALA A 4 6.29 14.05 -8.58
N PHE A 5 6.61 12.75 -8.71
CA PHE A 5 5.59 11.71 -8.86
C PHE A 5 4.71 11.57 -7.62
N LEU A 6 5.30 11.55 -6.42
CA LEU A 6 4.53 11.50 -5.17
C LEU A 6 3.66 12.75 -4.97
N GLY A 7 4.15 13.92 -5.39
CA GLY A 7 3.40 15.17 -5.41
C GLY A 7 2.17 15.06 -6.32
N ALA A 8 2.35 14.65 -7.58
CA ALA A 8 1.25 14.43 -8.52
C ALA A 8 0.25 13.38 -7.99
N ALA A 9 0.74 12.25 -7.45
CA ALA A 9 -0.11 11.18 -6.96
C ALA A 9 -0.99 11.62 -5.76
N ARG A 10 -0.51 12.55 -4.93
CA ARG A 10 -1.16 12.99 -3.69
C ARG A 10 -1.92 14.31 -3.82
N ALA A 11 -1.77 15.03 -4.93
CA ALA A 11 -2.41 16.31 -5.20
C ALA A 11 -3.92 16.27 -4.92
N TYR A 12 -4.42 17.32 -4.26
CA TYR A 12 -5.84 17.45 -3.93
C TYR A 12 -6.59 18.27 -4.99
N THR A 13 -5.87 19.02 -5.82
CA THR A 13 -6.43 19.85 -6.88
C THR A 13 -5.77 19.56 -8.22
N ILE A 14 -6.45 19.93 -9.30
CA ILE A 14 -5.91 19.83 -10.67
C ILE A 14 -4.71 20.77 -10.85
N GLY A 15 -4.72 21.95 -10.20
CA GLY A 15 -3.61 22.90 -10.25
C GLY A 15 -2.31 22.31 -9.72
N GLU A 16 -2.34 21.81 -8.47
CA GLU A 16 -1.19 21.12 -7.86
C GLU A 16 -0.73 19.92 -8.70
N PHE A 17 -1.66 19.12 -9.20
CA PHE A 17 -1.34 17.97 -10.05
C PHE A 17 -0.56 18.41 -11.30
N ASN A 18 -1.03 19.43 -12.00
CA ASN A 18 -0.41 19.93 -13.22
C ASN A 18 0.98 20.51 -12.96
N GLU A 19 1.19 21.21 -11.84
CA GLU A 19 2.52 21.71 -11.46
C GLU A 19 3.53 20.56 -11.29
N TYR A 20 3.12 19.47 -10.65
CA TYR A 20 3.98 18.30 -10.50
C TYR A 20 4.18 17.54 -11.81
N MET A 21 3.15 17.46 -12.66
CA MET A 21 3.29 16.87 -14.00
C MET A 21 4.26 17.67 -14.87
N MET A 22 4.25 19.02 -14.83
CA MET A 22 5.24 19.84 -15.53
C MET A 22 6.67 19.58 -15.04
N LYS A 23 6.86 19.29 -13.74
CA LYS A 23 8.16 18.88 -13.20
C LYS A 23 8.58 17.51 -13.71
N LEU A 24 7.64 16.59 -13.93
CA LEU A 24 7.91 15.27 -14.50
C LEU A 24 8.26 15.35 -15.98
N ASP A 25 7.55 16.15 -16.76
CA ASP A 25 7.83 16.37 -18.19
C ASP A 25 9.26 16.88 -18.43
N LYS A 26 9.77 17.72 -17.53
CA LYS A 26 11.16 18.22 -17.59
C LYS A 26 12.21 17.17 -17.28
N ILE A 27 11.84 16.08 -16.62
CA ILE A 27 12.76 14.99 -16.26
C ILE A 27 12.80 13.96 -17.38
N ASP A 28 11.65 13.65 -17.97
CA ASP A 28 11.49 12.66 -19.02
C ASP A 28 10.26 13.01 -19.87
N GLU A 29 10.46 13.20 -21.17
CA GLU A 29 9.40 13.57 -22.11
C GLU A 29 8.34 12.47 -22.28
N GLY A 30 8.70 11.20 -22.08
CA GLY A 30 7.80 10.05 -22.26
C GLY A 30 6.95 9.73 -21.03
N ILE A 31 7.28 10.33 -19.88
CA ILE A 31 6.65 9.94 -18.61
C ILE A 31 5.17 10.28 -18.56
N ARG A 32 4.76 11.37 -19.21
CA ARG A 32 3.36 11.80 -19.25
C ARG A 32 2.49 10.80 -20.00
N THR A 33 2.91 10.41 -21.19
CA THR A 33 2.22 9.40 -22.01
C THR A 33 2.09 8.10 -21.25
N TYR A 34 3.18 7.61 -20.65
CA TYR A 34 3.16 6.39 -19.85
C TYR A 34 2.18 6.45 -18.65
N LEU A 35 2.18 7.57 -17.93
CA LEU A 35 1.31 7.75 -16.77
C LEU A 35 -0.16 7.92 -17.15
N GLU A 36 -0.42 8.48 -18.33
CA GLU A 36 -1.75 8.61 -18.91
C GLU A 36 -2.29 7.26 -19.38
N GLU A 37 -1.49 6.47 -20.09
CA GLU A 37 -1.82 5.09 -20.49
C GLU A 37 -2.08 4.18 -19.28
N THR A 38 -1.32 4.37 -18.21
CA THR A 38 -1.57 3.68 -16.94
C THR A 38 -2.96 4.04 -16.38
N GLY A 39 -3.43 5.26 -16.63
CA GLY A 39 -4.72 5.81 -16.24
C GLY A 39 -4.65 6.54 -14.89
N PHE A 40 -4.87 7.86 -14.91
CA PHE A 40 -4.73 8.72 -13.72
C PHE A 40 -5.59 8.29 -12.53
N SER A 41 -6.79 7.76 -12.77
CA SER A 41 -7.67 7.27 -11.70
C SER A 41 -7.08 6.10 -10.91
N LYS A 42 -6.10 5.38 -11.46
CA LYS A 42 -5.44 4.24 -10.80
C LYS A 42 -4.39 4.68 -9.78
N TRP A 43 -3.76 5.83 -9.95
CA TRP A 43 -2.60 6.23 -9.14
C TRP A 43 -2.69 7.65 -8.57
N ALA A 44 -3.37 8.58 -9.23
CA ALA A 44 -3.53 9.96 -8.79
C ALA A 44 -4.84 10.14 -7.99
N ARG A 45 -4.72 10.72 -6.79
CA ARG A 45 -5.84 10.92 -5.86
C ARG A 45 -6.96 11.75 -6.47
N MET A 46 -6.64 12.89 -7.10
CA MET A 46 -7.61 13.81 -7.67
C MET A 46 -8.55 13.15 -8.69
N PHE A 47 -8.06 12.11 -9.40
CA PHE A 47 -8.81 11.41 -10.44
C PHE A 47 -9.43 10.09 -9.95
N SER A 48 -9.22 9.71 -8.69
CA SER A 48 -9.75 8.48 -8.11
C SER A 48 -11.18 8.68 -7.58
N LYS A 49 -12.11 7.83 -8.01
CA LYS A 49 -13.51 7.83 -7.51
C LYS A 49 -13.60 7.49 -6.02
N ASN A 50 -12.64 6.75 -5.48
CA ASN A 50 -12.58 6.38 -4.07
C ASN A 50 -11.71 7.38 -3.30
N LYS A 51 -12.16 7.77 -2.10
CA LYS A 51 -11.35 8.53 -1.12
C LYS A 51 -10.17 7.67 -0.65
N ARG A 52 -9.10 7.64 -1.43
CA ARG A 52 -7.85 6.96 -1.08
C ARG A 52 -7.13 7.75 0.01
N TYR A 53 -7.42 7.41 1.26
CA TYR A 53 -6.62 7.80 2.43
C TYR A 53 -5.30 7.03 2.50
N SER A 54 -5.20 5.92 1.78
CA SER A 54 -3.98 5.13 1.71
C SER A 54 -2.92 5.96 1.00
N SER A 55 -1.90 6.37 1.75
CA SER A 55 -0.59 6.62 1.17
C SER A 55 -0.31 5.45 0.23
N MET A 56 0.10 5.74 -1.00
CA MET A 56 0.61 4.76 -1.95
C MET A 56 1.83 4.07 -1.33
N THR A 57 1.60 3.18 -0.36
CA THR A 57 2.63 2.56 0.47
C THR A 57 3.15 1.41 -0.34
N SER A 58 4.13 1.74 -1.18
CA SER A 58 5.10 0.78 -1.71
C SER A 58 5.57 -0.21 -0.63
N ASN A 59 5.54 0.19 0.65
CA ASN A 59 5.86 -0.61 1.81
C ASN A 59 5.25 -2.02 1.83
N THR A 60 4.00 -2.26 1.43
CA THR A 60 3.45 -3.63 1.47
C THR A 60 4.04 -4.50 0.37
N ALA A 61 4.08 -4.00 -0.87
CA ALA A 61 4.66 -4.74 -1.99
C ALA A 61 6.18 -4.90 -1.83
N GLU A 62 6.89 -3.85 -1.44
CA GLU A 62 8.33 -3.86 -1.17
C GLU A 62 8.68 -4.77 0.02
N SER A 63 7.94 -4.71 1.14
CA SER A 63 8.23 -5.56 2.31
C SER A 63 7.93 -7.04 2.08
N ILE A 64 7.01 -7.37 1.16
CA ILE A 64 6.77 -8.74 0.72
C ILE A 64 7.81 -9.17 -0.33
N ASN A 65 8.19 -8.28 -1.24
CA ASN A 65 9.14 -8.59 -2.32
C ASN A 65 10.59 -8.69 -1.84
N ALA A 66 10.99 -7.90 -0.84
CA ALA A 66 12.35 -7.91 -0.30
C ALA A 66 12.80 -9.29 0.22
N PRO A 67 12.05 -9.97 1.11
CA PRO A 67 12.41 -11.32 1.53
C PRO A 67 12.16 -12.36 0.42
N ASN A 68 11.18 -12.15 -0.45
CA ASN A 68 10.85 -13.08 -1.54
C ASN A 68 11.94 -13.12 -2.63
N LYS A 69 12.73 -12.05 -2.80
CA LYS A 69 13.84 -12.02 -3.77
C LYS A 69 14.89 -13.11 -3.50
N ALA A 70 15.21 -13.36 -2.23
CA ALA A 70 16.12 -14.43 -1.83
C ALA A 70 15.42 -15.80 -1.84
N ALA A 71 14.15 -15.85 -1.44
CA ALA A 71 13.39 -17.09 -1.35
C ALA A 71 13.06 -17.71 -2.72
N LYS A 72 13.02 -16.93 -3.81
CA LYS A 72 12.80 -17.42 -5.18
C LYS A 72 13.85 -18.42 -5.69
N GLN A 73 15.03 -18.47 -5.08
CA GLN A 73 16.06 -19.47 -5.41
C GLN A 73 15.93 -20.77 -4.61
N LEU A 74 14.99 -20.83 -3.66
CA LEU A 74 14.75 -22.00 -2.85
C LEU A 74 13.82 -22.99 -3.57
N PRO A 75 13.99 -24.31 -3.35
CA PRO A 75 12.98 -25.29 -3.69
C PRO A 75 11.61 -24.96 -3.06
N ILE A 76 10.53 -25.52 -3.61
CA ILE A 76 9.14 -25.17 -3.26
C ILE A 76 8.88 -25.31 -1.75
N ALA A 77 9.38 -26.36 -1.09
CA ALA A 77 9.14 -26.60 0.33
C ALA A 77 9.78 -25.53 1.25
N PRO A 78 11.09 -25.21 1.14
CA PRO A 78 11.69 -24.12 1.91
C PRO A 78 11.10 -22.73 1.61
N LEU A 79 10.64 -22.48 0.38
CA LEU A 79 9.92 -21.24 0.04
C LEU A 79 8.61 -21.12 0.82
N LEU A 80 7.81 -22.19 0.89
CA LEU A 80 6.55 -22.21 1.65
C LEU A 80 6.79 -22.02 3.15
N GLU A 81 7.82 -22.66 3.71
CA GLU A 81 8.25 -22.46 5.10
C GLU A 81 8.66 -21.00 5.37
N CYS A 82 9.43 -20.39 4.47
CA CYS A 82 9.83 -18.99 4.57
C CYS A 82 8.60 -18.06 4.55
N LEU A 83 7.67 -18.26 3.61
CA LEU A 83 6.44 -17.47 3.51
C LEU A 83 5.56 -17.63 4.74
N ARG A 84 5.41 -18.85 5.27
CA ARG A 84 4.68 -19.10 6.52
C ARG A 84 5.30 -18.33 7.69
N ASN A 85 6.61 -18.45 7.88
CA ASN A 85 7.32 -17.81 8.98
C ASN A 85 7.25 -16.28 8.89
N LEU A 86 7.41 -15.71 7.69
CA LEU A 86 7.24 -14.27 7.46
C LEU A 86 5.83 -13.80 7.82
N THR A 87 4.81 -14.53 7.37
CA THR A 87 3.42 -14.19 7.61
C THR A 87 3.10 -14.25 9.10
N GLN A 88 3.49 -15.34 9.78
CA GLN A 88 3.30 -15.50 11.22
C GLN A 88 4.01 -14.42 12.03
N LYS A 89 5.27 -14.12 11.70
CA LYS A 89 6.04 -13.04 12.34
C LYS A 89 5.35 -11.70 12.20
N ARG A 90 4.87 -11.35 10.99
CA ARG A 90 4.15 -10.10 10.75
C ARG A 90 2.85 -10.00 11.54
N PHE A 91 2.06 -11.07 11.58
CA PHE A 91 0.84 -11.09 12.39
C PHE A 91 1.15 -10.89 13.88
N TRP A 92 2.21 -11.51 14.38
CA TRP A 92 2.64 -11.36 15.76
C TRP A 92 3.12 -9.94 16.08
N GLU A 93 3.97 -9.36 15.23
CA GLU A 93 4.45 -7.97 15.34
C GLU A 93 3.28 -6.98 15.35
N ASN A 94 2.39 -7.08 14.35
CA ASN A 94 1.23 -6.18 14.23
C ASN A 94 0.29 -6.29 15.43
N LYS A 95 0.07 -7.51 15.96
CA LYS A 95 -0.75 -7.72 17.16
C LYS A 95 -0.13 -7.02 18.36
N ASN A 96 1.18 -7.16 18.57
CA ASN A 96 1.85 -6.54 19.71
C ASN A 96 1.88 -5.02 19.60
N GLU A 97 2.09 -4.48 18.41
CA GLU A 97 2.03 -3.04 18.16
C GLU A 97 0.63 -2.48 18.43
N ALA A 98 -0.42 -3.18 18.00
CA ALA A 98 -1.80 -2.82 18.30
C ALA A 98 -2.11 -2.85 19.80
N LEU A 99 -1.61 -3.84 20.53
CA LEU A 99 -1.76 -3.92 22.00
C LEU A 99 -0.98 -2.82 22.74
N ALA A 100 0.19 -2.43 22.21
CA ALA A 100 1.00 -1.34 22.78
C ALA A 100 0.41 0.06 22.48
N THR A 101 -0.48 0.16 21.48
CA THR A 101 -1.08 1.42 21.06
C THR A 101 -2.15 1.87 22.06
N LYS A 102 -1.96 3.06 22.66
CA LYS A 102 -2.91 3.65 23.62
C LYS A 102 -4.06 4.42 22.96
N THR A 103 -4.02 4.58 21.64
CA THR A 103 -4.98 5.36 20.88
C THR A 103 -6.32 4.65 20.83
N LYS A 104 -7.40 5.35 21.20
CA LYS A 104 -8.75 4.79 21.20
C LYS A 104 -9.25 4.69 19.76
N VAL A 105 -9.44 3.47 19.28
CA VAL A 105 -10.09 3.23 17.97
C VAL A 105 -11.53 3.72 18.05
N LEU A 106 -12.00 4.38 16.98
CA LEU A 106 -13.39 4.83 16.89
C LEU A 106 -14.33 3.63 17.04
N GLU A 107 -15.38 3.76 17.85
CA GLU A 107 -16.33 2.69 18.20
C GLU A 107 -16.86 1.95 16.95
N LYS A 108 -17.24 2.70 15.91
CA LYS A 108 -17.68 2.14 14.62
C LYS A 108 -16.64 1.21 13.98
N THR A 109 -15.36 1.55 14.07
CA THR A 109 -14.27 0.74 13.50
C THR A 109 -14.02 -0.49 14.36
N ASN A 110 -14.11 -0.35 15.69
CA ASN A 110 -13.95 -1.46 16.61
C ASN A 110 -15.04 -2.53 16.45
N ASN A 111 -16.30 -2.10 16.20
CA ASN A 111 -17.41 -3.00 15.93
C ASN A 111 -17.15 -3.84 14.67
N ILE A 112 -16.71 -3.20 13.58
CA ILE A 112 -16.36 -3.90 12.33
C ILE A 112 -15.23 -4.92 12.56
N VAL A 113 -14.19 -4.55 13.30
CA VAL A 113 -13.07 -5.46 13.62
C VAL A 113 -13.55 -6.65 14.46
N THR A 114 -14.43 -6.40 15.42
CA THR A 114 -14.99 -7.43 16.30
C THR A 114 -15.89 -8.40 15.52
N ASP A 115 -16.77 -7.88 14.65
CA ASP A 115 -17.64 -8.68 13.80
C ASP A 115 -16.84 -9.57 12.84
N ASN A 116 -15.79 -9.01 12.22
CA ASN A 116 -14.88 -9.78 11.35
C ASN A 116 -14.16 -10.88 12.11
N TYR A 117 -13.72 -10.61 13.34
CA TYR A 117 -13.10 -11.62 14.21
C TYR A 117 -14.09 -12.75 14.53
N ILE A 118 -15.31 -12.42 14.93
CA ILE A 118 -16.37 -13.40 15.22
C ILE A 118 -16.70 -14.23 13.99
N LEU A 119 -16.81 -13.62 12.81
CA LEU A 119 -17.04 -14.33 11.55
C LEU A 119 -15.90 -15.31 11.25
N SER A 120 -14.65 -14.88 11.39
CA SER A 120 -13.48 -15.74 11.14
C SER A 120 -13.43 -16.97 12.05
N MET A 121 -13.91 -16.84 13.30
CA MET A 121 -13.98 -17.93 14.27
C MET A 121 -15.09 -18.95 13.94
N LYS A 122 -16.14 -18.52 13.22
CA LYS A 122 -17.24 -19.40 12.75
C LYS A 122 -16.93 -20.13 11.45
N MET A 123 -15.83 -19.79 10.77
CA MET A 123 -15.39 -20.43 9.53
C MET A 123 -14.46 -21.64 9.77
N LYS A 124 -14.13 -21.93 11.04
CA LYS A 124 -13.47 -23.18 11.46
C LYS A 124 -14.52 -24.25 11.74
#